data_AF-A0A3D5TJJ5-F1
#
_entry.id   AF-A0A3D5TJJ5-F1
#
_cell.length_a   1.000
_cell.length_b   1.000
_cell.length_c   1.000
_cell.angle_alpha   90.00
_cell.angle_beta   90.00
_cell.angle_gamma   90.00
#
_symmetry.space_group_name_H-M   'P 1'
#
loop_
_entity.id
_entity.type
_entity.pdbx_description
1 polymer ?
#
loop_
_entity_poly.entity_id
_entity_poly.type
_entity_poly.pdbx_seq_one_letter_code
_entity_poly.pdbx_strand_id
1 'polypeptide(L)'
;MEQALKSPRFVALFLYLFLGLYWLTLFFEWHKTYLWFDSLLHFLGGVWLAIFFSYALIRFKLTSVDRRFWVKLILGLGFVALIGVLWEFHEFITDLYLKDKAFMQPDLEDTMLDLALDLLGGLVFFLLCQIVKKPLSSNHPKEL
;
A
#
# COMPACT_ATOMS: atom_id res chain seq x y z
N MET A 1 16.48 2.62 -5.62
CA MET A 1 15.02 2.45 -5.63
C MET A 1 14.45 2.17 -7.03
N GLU A 2 14.74 2.95 -8.06
CA GLU A 2 14.20 2.69 -9.43
C GLU A 2 14.58 1.33 -10.03
N GLN A 3 15.79 0.83 -9.78
CA GLN A 3 16.17 -0.52 -10.22
C GLN A 3 15.37 -1.62 -9.50
N ALA A 4 15.07 -1.44 -8.21
CA ALA A 4 14.25 -2.38 -7.45
C ALA A 4 12.79 -2.39 -7.96
N LEU A 5 12.22 -1.21 -8.24
CA LEU A 5 10.87 -1.05 -8.82
C LEU A 5 10.75 -1.53 -10.27
N LYS A 6 11.84 -1.91 -10.94
CA LYS A 6 11.80 -2.59 -12.25
C LYS A 6 11.73 -4.11 -12.12
N SER A 7 12.08 -4.65 -10.96
CA SER A 7 12.14 -6.08 -10.72
C SER A 7 10.76 -6.62 -10.30
N PRO A 8 10.11 -7.48 -11.10
CA PRO A 8 8.86 -8.13 -10.68
C PRO A 8 9.07 -8.99 -9.43
N ARG A 9 10.26 -9.55 -9.24
CA ARG A 9 10.61 -10.35 -8.05
C ARG A 9 10.58 -9.51 -6.77
N PHE A 10 11.01 -8.25 -6.86
CA PHE A 10 10.96 -7.33 -5.73
C PHE A 10 9.51 -7.05 -5.32
N VAL A 11 8.65 -6.70 -6.28
CA VAL A 11 7.22 -6.44 -6.00
C VAL A 11 6.51 -7.69 -5.48
N ALA A 12 6.80 -8.86 -6.05
CA ALA A 12 6.24 -10.13 -5.63
C ALA A 12 6.70 -10.53 -4.22
N LEU A 13 7.96 -10.26 -3.84
CA LEU A 13 8.45 -10.52 -2.49
C LEU A 13 7.61 -9.80 -1.44
N PHE A 14 7.35 -8.50 -1.62
CA PHE A 14 6.51 -7.76 -0.68
C PHE A 14 5.07 -8.26 -0.67
N LEU A 15 4.53 -8.68 -1.82
CA LEU A 15 3.20 -9.31 -1.87
C LEU A 15 3.17 -10.60 -1.04
N TYR A 16 4.16 -11.48 -1.21
CA TYR A 16 4.22 -12.73 -0.46
C TYR A 16 4.41 -12.51 1.04
N LEU A 17 5.19 -11.49 1.44
CA LEU A 17 5.33 -11.12 2.84
C LEU A 17 4.01 -10.60 3.43
N PHE A 18 3.31 -9.73 2.70
CA PHE A 18 1.99 -9.22 3.09
C PHE A 18 0.97 -10.36 3.24
N LEU A 19 0.82 -11.19 2.21
CA LEU A 19 -0.10 -12.33 2.24
C LEU A 19 0.28 -13.32 3.34
N GLY A 20 1.56 -13.60 3.53
CA GLY A 20 2.05 -14.46 4.61
C GLY A 20 1.65 -13.93 5.98
N LEU A 21 1.82 -12.62 6.22
CA LEU A 21 1.41 -11.98 7.47
C LEU A 21 -0.12 -12.02 7.66
N TYR A 22 -0.89 -11.71 6.61
CA TYR A 22 -2.35 -11.80 6.63
C TYR A 22 -2.83 -13.22 6.99
N TRP A 23 -2.29 -14.26 6.34
CA TRP A 23 -2.64 -15.64 6.65
C TRP A 23 -2.27 -16.05 8.08
N LEU A 24 -1.15 -15.55 8.63
CA LEU A 24 -0.80 -15.77 10.03
C LEU A 24 -1.82 -15.09 10.96
N THR A 25 -2.24 -13.86 10.65
CA THR A 25 -3.27 -13.13 11.41
C THR A 25 -4.59 -13.88 11.44
N LEU A 26 -4.98 -14.52 10.34
CA LEU A 26 -6.17 -15.37 10.30
C LEU A 26 -5.98 -16.68 11.07
N PHE A 27 -4.87 -17.38 10.84
CA PHE A 27 -4.61 -18.70 11.43
C PHE A 27 -4.50 -18.65 12.96
N PHE A 28 -3.88 -17.60 13.50
CA PHE A 28 -3.73 -17.40 14.94
C PHE A 28 -4.82 -16.53 15.56
N GLU A 29 -5.85 -16.15 14.78
CA GLU A 29 -6.94 -15.26 15.21
C GLU A 29 -6.46 -13.93 15.83
N TRP A 30 -5.33 -13.40 15.34
CA TRP A 30 -4.80 -12.12 15.80
C TRP A 30 -5.72 -10.95 15.48
N HIS A 31 -6.51 -11.04 14.40
CA HIS A 31 -7.56 -10.06 14.09
C HIS A 31 -8.61 -9.93 15.22
N LYS A 32 -8.84 -11.00 16.01
CA LYS A 32 -9.78 -10.97 17.15
C LYS A 32 -9.12 -10.55 18.47
N THR A 33 -7.82 -10.83 18.60
CA THR A 33 -7.08 -10.66 19.87
C THR A 33 -6.31 -9.35 19.94
N TYR A 34 -5.79 -8.90 18.80
CA TYR A 34 -4.91 -7.77 18.64
C TYR A 34 -5.42 -6.91 17.48
N LEU A 35 -6.48 -6.12 17.71
CA LEU A 35 -7.16 -5.33 16.67
C LEU A 35 -6.17 -4.47 15.85
N TRP A 36 -5.12 -3.94 16.48
CA TRP A 36 -4.08 -3.16 15.81
C TRP A 36 -3.30 -3.90 14.71
N PHE A 37 -3.31 -5.23 14.69
CA PHE A 37 -2.64 -6.01 13.65
C PHE A 37 -3.29 -5.81 12.30
N ASP A 38 -4.61 -5.62 12.29
CA ASP A 38 -5.36 -5.39 11.06
C ASP A 38 -5.02 -4.02 10.45
N SER A 39 -5.11 -2.97 11.27
CA SER A 39 -4.61 -1.63 10.94
C SER A 39 -3.14 -1.61 10.49
N LEU A 40 -2.25 -2.44 11.07
CA LEU A 40 -0.88 -2.59 10.57
C LEU A 40 -0.84 -3.20 9.16
N LEU A 41 -1.67 -4.20 8.89
CA LEU A 41 -1.81 -4.79 7.56
C LEU A 41 -2.31 -3.75 6.55
N HIS A 42 -3.30 -2.93 6.87
CA HIS A 42 -3.75 -1.84 5.99
C HIS A 42 -2.62 -0.86 5.66
N PHE A 43 -1.86 -0.40 6.65
CA PHE A 43 -0.69 0.44 6.38
C PHE A 43 0.32 -0.23 5.42
N LEU A 44 0.67 -1.50 5.67
CA LEU A 44 1.60 -2.26 4.82
C LEU A 44 1.03 -2.54 3.43
N GLY A 45 -0.28 -2.78 3.34
CA GLY A 45 -1.04 -2.95 2.10
C GLY A 45 -0.99 -1.69 1.24
N GLY A 46 -1.27 -0.53 1.84
CA GLY A 46 -1.10 0.79 1.21
C GLY A 46 0.31 1.04 0.65
N VAL A 47 1.35 0.70 1.42
CA VAL A 47 2.75 0.76 0.95
C VAL A 47 2.96 -0.15 -0.26
N TRP A 48 2.51 -1.40 -0.19
CA TRP A 48 2.67 -2.36 -1.27
C TRP A 48 1.92 -1.95 -2.54
N LEU A 49 0.70 -1.44 -2.42
CA LEU A 49 -0.10 -0.96 -3.55
C LEU A 49 0.58 0.22 -4.24
N ALA A 50 1.20 1.13 -3.49
CA ALA A 50 1.95 2.24 -4.06
C ALA A 50 3.25 1.78 -4.76
N ILE A 51 3.93 0.75 -4.24
CA ILE A 51 5.04 0.04 -4.90
C ILE A 51 4.54 -0.56 -6.22
N PHE A 52 3.45 -1.30 -6.19
CA PHE A 52 2.86 -1.98 -7.35
C PHE A 52 2.43 -0.97 -8.43
N PHE A 53 1.74 0.09 -8.05
CA PHE A 53 1.36 1.17 -8.95
C PHE A 53 2.58 1.79 -9.64
N SER A 54 3.63 2.08 -8.87
CA SER A 54 4.89 2.61 -9.42
C SER A 54 5.60 1.63 -10.35
N TYR A 55 5.61 0.34 -10.01
CA TYR A 55 6.11 -0.73 -10.89
C TYR A 55 5.31 -0.76 -12.21
N ALA A 56 3.98 -0.71 -12.15
CA ALA A 56 3.11 -0.74 -13.32
C ALA A 56 3.38 0.45 -14.25
N LEU A 57 3.50 1.67 -13.72
CA LEU A 57 3.84 2.86 -14.51
C LEU A 57 5.14 2.67 -15.30
N ILE A 58 6.18 2.12 -14.65
CA ILE A 58 7.47 1.84 -15.28
C ILE A 58 7.34 0.73 -16.33
N ARG A 59 6.68 -0.37 -15.97
CA ARG A 59 6.54 -1.58 -16.81
C ARG A 59 5.75 -1.33 -18.09
N PHE A 60 4.73 -0.47 -18.03
CA PHE A 60 3.87 -0.09 -19.15
C PHE A 60 4.30 1.22 -19.83
N LYS A 61 5.46 1.78 -19.46
CA LYS A 61 6.04 2.99 -20.06
C LYS A 61 5.11 4.21 -20.00
N LEU A 62 4.32 4.35 -18.93
CA LEU A 62 3.42 5.49 -18.66
C LEU A 62 4.20 6.72 -18.16
N THR A 63 5.16 7.17 -18.97
CA THR A 63 6.18 8.15 -18.61
C THR A 63 5.66 9.56 -18.32
N SER A 64 4.51 9.94 -18.89
CA SER A 64 3.89 11.25 -18.64
C SER A 64 3.42 11.40 -17.19
N VAL A 65 2.88 10.32 -16.61
CA VAL A 65 2.47 10.25 -15.21
C VAL A 65 3.68 10.18 -14.30
N ASP A 66 4.66 9.32 -14.61
CA ASP A 66 5.82 9.08 -13.75
C ASP A 66 6.73 10.32 -13.56
N ARG A 67 6.80 11.21 -14.56
CA ARG A 67 7.61 12.44 -14.50
C ARG A 67 7.01 13.54 -13.62
N ARG A 68 5.69 13.53 -13.40
CA ARG A 68 4.98 14.59 -12.66
C ARG A 68 4.59 14.08 -11.28
N PHE A 69 5.41 14.40 -10.27
CA PHE A 69 5.24 13.89 -8.90
C PHE A 69 3.80 14.01 -8.39
N TRP A 70 3.16 15.18 -8.51
CA TRP A 70 1.80 15.40 -8.03
C TRP A 70 0.75 14.56 -8.77
N VAL A 71 0.90 14.37 -10.10
CA VAL A 71 0.00 13.52 -10.88
C VAL A 71 0.17 12.05 -10.46
N LYS A 72 1.41 11.60 -10.31
CA LYS A 72 1.72 10.26 -9.82
C LYS A 72 1.16 10.02 -8.41
N LEU A 73 1.31 11.00 -7.52
CA LEU A 73 0.82 10.94 -6.14
C LEU A 73 -0.71 10.82 -6.11
N ILE A 74 -1.43 11.71 -6.80
CA ILE A 74 -2.91 11.70 -6.80
C ILE A 74 -3.46 10.41 -7.41
N LEU A 75 -2.94 9.99 -8.57
CA LEU A 75 -3.38 8.75 -9.20
C LEU A 75 -3.00 7.51 -8.38
N GLY A 76 -1.82 7.52 -7.77
CA GLY A 76 -1.34 6.44 -6.91
C GLY A 76 -2.17 6.29 -5.64
N LEU A 77 -2.45 7.41 -4.95
CA LEU A 77 -3.33 7.40 -3.78
C LEU A 77 -4.78 7.07 -4.15
N GLY A 78 -5.26 7.51 -5.31
CA GLY A 78 -6.57 7.11 -5.82
C GLY A 78 -6.66 5.61 -6.11
N PHE A 79 -5.58 5.02 -6.64
CA PHE A 79 -5.47 3.57 -6.81
C PHE A 79 -5.45 2.84 -5.45
N VAL A 80 -4.66 3.31 -4.49
CA VAL A 80 -4.62 2.76 -3.13
C VAL A 80 -5.99 2.81 -2.47
N ALA A 81 -6.67 3.96 -2.50
CA ALA A 81 -8.00 4.14 -1.94
C ALA A 81 -9.04 3.21 -2.57
N LEU A 82 -9.02 3.05 -3.89
CA LEU A 82 -9.94 2.14 -4.58
C LEU A 82 -9.76 0.70 -4.10
N ILE A 83 -8.53 0.22 -3.97
CA ILE A 83 -8.27 -1.14 -3.49
C ILE A 83 -8.60 -1.28 -2.00
N GLY A 84 -8.31 -0.28 -1.17
CA GLY A 84 -8.72 -0.26 0.24
C GLY A 84 -10.23 -0.39 0.40
N VAL A 85 -11.03 0.38 -0.35
CA VAL A 85 -12.50 0.25 -0.35
C VAL A 85 -12.95 -1.15 -0.77
N LEU A 86 -12.28 -1.77 -1.75
CA LEU A 86 -12.60 -3.14 -2.15
C LEU A 86 -12.23 -4.16 -1.06
N TRP A 87 -11.21 -3.89 -0.25
CA TRP A 87 -10.80 -4.70 0.88
C TRP A 87 -11.82 -4.64 2.02
N GLU A 88 -12.25 -3.44 2.40
CA GLU A 88 -13.33 -3.23 3.38
C GLU A 88 -14.63 -3.93 2.94
N PHE A 89 -14.96 -3.88 1.64
CA PHE A 89 -16.10 -4.65 1.14
C PHE A 89 -15.91 -6.17 1.28
N HIS A 90 -14.68 -6.66 1.11
CA HIS A 90 -14.38 -8.07 1.35
C HIS A 90 -14.59 -8.44 2.83
N GLU A 91 -14.15 -7.59 3.77
CA GLU A 91 -14.33 -7.82 5.21
C GLU A 91 -15.78 -7.75 5.62
N PHE A 92 -16.50 -6.72 5.17
CA PHE A 92 -17.94 -6.59 5.34
C PHE A 92 -18.70 -7.83 4.84
N ILE A 93 -18.38 -8.29 3.62
CA ILE A 93 -19.00 -9.49 3.05
C ILE A 93 -18.64 -10.73 3.88
N THR A 94 -17.40 -10.84 4.34
CA THR A 94 -16.93 -11.96 5.15
C THR A 94 -17.69 -12.03 6.47
N ASP A 95 -17.84 -10.90 7.16
CA ASP A 95 -18.64 -10.81 8.39
C ASP A 95 -20.14 -11.04 8.12
N LEU A 96 -20.67 -10.62 6.96
CA LEU A 96 -22.06 -10.91 6.60
C LEU A 96 -22.33 -12.43 6.47
N TYR A 97 -21.41 -13.18 5.84
CA TYR A 97 -21.61 -14.62 5.60
C TYR A 97 -21.16 -15.50 6.78
N LEU A 98 -20.10 -15.12 7.49
CA LEU A 98 -19.54 -15.89 8.60
C LEU A 98 -20.04 -15.40 9.97
N LYS A 99 -20.72 -14.24 10.02
CA LYS A 99 -21.25 -13.60 11.24
C LYS A 99 -20.13 -13.43 12.27
N ASP A 100 -20.48 -13.64 13.54
CA ASP A 100 -19.60 -13.56 14.71
C ASP A 100 -18.38 -14.51 14.67
N LYS A 101 -18.26 -15.37 13.66
CA LYS A 101 -17.10 -16.27 13.52
C LYS A 101 -15.90 -15.60 12.85
N ALA A 102 -16.12 -14.60 12.00
CA ALA A 102 -15.06 -13.90 11.30
C ALA A 102 -14.53 -12.74 12.16
N PHE A 103 -15.37 -11.74 12.45
CA PHE A 103 -15.00 -10.57 13.26
C PHE A 103 -13.85 -9.81 12.58
N MET A 104 -14.07 -9.42 11.33
CA MET A 104 -13.11 -8.68 10.51
C MET A 104 -13.33 -7.17 10.62
N GLN A 105 -14.58 -6.72 10.77
CA GLN A 105 -14.97 -5.31 10.80
C GLN A 105 -15.75 -5.01 12.10
N PRO A 106 -15.05 -4.76 13.22
CA PRO A 106 -15.65 -4.62 14.55
C PRO A 106 -16.61 -3.44 14.66
N ASP A 107 -16.25 -2.29 14.06
CA ASP A 107 -17.05 -1.07 14.05
C ASP A 107 -16.67 -0.12 12.90
N LEU A 108 -17.31 1.06 12.86
CA LEU A 108 -17.06 2.07 11.83
C LEU A 108 -15.72 2.81 12.04
N GLU A 109 -15.25 2.93 13.27
CA GLU A 109 -13.99 3.63 13.56
C GLU A 109 -12.80 2.83 13.01
N ASP A 110 -12.88 1.50 13.06
CA ASP A 110 -11.92 0.55 12.48
C ASP A 110 -11.77 0.75 10.96
N THR A 111 -12.83 0.54 10.18
CA THR A 111 -12.85 0.81 8.72
C THR A 111 -12.32 2.19 8.33
N MET A 112 -12.68 3.22 9.10
CA MET A 112 -12.22 4.58 8.81
C MET A 112 -10.72 4.74 9.09
N LEU A 113 -10.20 4.09 10.13
CA LEU A 113 -8.79 4.02 10.44
C LEU A 113 -8.03 3.23 9.37
N ASP A 114 -8.56 2.11 8.93
CA ASP A 114 -7.93 1.21 7.97
C ASP A 114 -7.78 1.85 6.58
N LEU A 115 -8.85 2.49 6.08
CA LEU A 115 -8.78 3.32 4.87
C LEU A 115 -7.80 4.50 5.01
N ALA A 116 -7.70 5.10 6.21
CA ALA A 116 -6.73 6.16 6.47
C ALA A 116 -5.29 5.63 6.48
N LEU A 117 -5.07 4.42 7.02
CA LEU A 117 -3.77 3.77 7.08
C LEU A 117 -3.31 3.26 5.72
N ASP A 118 -4.21 2.76 4.88
CA ASP A 118 -3.94 2.49 3.47
C ASP A 118 -3.37 3.72 2.76
N LEU A 119 -4.07 4.85 2.88
CA LEU A 119 -3.64 6.12 2.30
C LEU A 119 -2.31 6.62 2.90
N LEU A 120 -2.13 6.49 4.21
CA LEU A 120 -0.91 6.89 4.90
C LEU A 120 0.29 6.05 4.43
N GLY A 121 0.12 4.73 4.30
CA GLY A 121 1.15 3.83 3.79
C GLY A 121 1.56 4.19 2.35
N GLY A 122 0.58 4.41 1.48
CA GLY A 122 0.83 4.88 0.12
C GLY A 122 1.54 6.23 0.08
N LEU A 123 1.12 7.19 0.91
CA LEU A 123 1.72 8.51 1.00
C LEU A 123 3.17 8.45 1.46
N VAL A 124 3.46 7.68 2.52
CA VAL A 124 4.82 7.46 3.04
C VAL A 124 5.73 6.93 1.93
N PHE A 125 5.27 5.93 1.16
CA PHE A 125 6.05 5.40 0.04
C PHE A 125 6.38 6.47 -1.00
N PHE A 126 5.40 7.27 -1.44
CA PHE A 126 5.64 8.30 -2.45
C PHE A 126 6.55 9.43 -1.94
N LEU A 127 6.44 9.82 -0.66
CA LEU A 127 7.33 10.80 -0.06
C LEU A 127 8.76 10.28 0.06
N LEU A 128 8.95 9.03 0.50
CA LEU A 128 10.26 8.38 0.51
C LEU A 128 10.87 8.34 -0.89
N CYS A 129 10.06 8.04 -1.91
CA CYS A 129 10.49 8.07 -3.30
C CYS A 129 11.04 9.45 -3.72
N GLN A 130 10.36 10.51 -3.31
CA GLN A 130 10.73 11.89 -3.63
C GLN A 130 11.98 12.36 -2.87
N ILE A 131 12.09 11.99 -1.59
CA ILE A 131 13.25 12.30 -0.76
C ILE A 131 14.48 11.58 -1.27
N VAL A 132 14.39 10.34 -1.75
CA VAL A 132 15.56 9.61 -2.30
C VAL A 132 15.99 10.13 -3.68
N LYS A 133 15.07 10.70 -4.47
CA LYS A 133 15.39 11.30 -5.78
C LYS A 133 16.15 12.64 -5.66
N LYS A 134 15.78 13.50 -4.71
CA LYS A 134 16.40 14.83 -4.51
C LYS A 134 17.93 14.84 -4.22
N PRO A 135 18.49 14.02 -3.33
CA PRO A 135 19.90 14.09 -2.93
C PRO A 135 20.87 13.63 -4.02
N LEU A 136 20.42 12.88 -5.02
CA LEU A 136 21.25 12.45 -6.16
C LEU A 136 21.33 13.51 -7.27
N SER A 137 20.41 14.46 -7.31
CA SER A 137 20.36 15.54 -8.31
C SER A 137 21.13 16.80 -7.89
N SER A 138 21.47 16.97 -6.60
CA SER A 138 22.11 18.18 -6.08
C SER A 138 23.64 18.18 -6.16
N ASN A 139 24.29 17.12 -6.66
CA ASN A 139 25.75 16.97 -6.71
C ASN A 139 26.36 17.19 -8.11
N HIS A 140 25.75 18.01 -8.98
CA HIS A 140 26.49 18.52 -10.13
C HIS A 140 27.19 19.83 -9.75
N PRO A 141 28.55 19.88 -9.76
CA PRO A 141 29.24 21.16 -9.76
C PRO A 141 28.75 21.93 -10.99
N LYS A 142 28.35 23.18 -10.78
CA LYS A 142 28.24 24.13 -11.88
C LYS A 142 29.65 24.40 -12.34
N GLU A 143 30.14 23.65 -13.33
CA GLU A 143 31.33 24.05 -14.05
C GLU A 143 30.98 25.29 -14.87
N LEU A 144 31.66 26.38 -14.52
CA LEU A 144 31.76 27.65 -15.23
C LEU A 144 33.14 27.67 -15.89
#